data_AF-A0AAV5YT69-F1
#
_entry.id   AF-A0AAV5YT69-F1
#
_cell.length_a   1.000
_cell.length_b   1.000
_cell.length_c   1.000
_cell.angle_alpha   90.00
_cell.angle_beta   90.00
_cell.angle_gamma   90.00
#
_symmetry.space_group_name_H-M   'P 1'
#
loop_
_entity.id
_entity.type
_entity.pdbx_description
1 polymer ?
#
loop_
_entity_poly.entity_id
_entity_poly.type
_entity_poly.pdbx_seq_one_letter_code
_entity_poly.pdbx_strand_id
1 'polypeptide(L)'
;SGGSKAIERIPRALIPRNFEPGFKVALMNKDLETFHTIAKELNVPVTFSNLAQHYQQAALAAGLGEQDTSVVFTIIERLAGMKPPSPR
;
A
#
# COMPACT_ATOMS: atom_id res chain seq x y z
N SER A 1 -22.63 -0.01 4.80
CA SER A 1 -21.89 1.12 4.19
C SER A 1 -20.44 0.69 4.00
N GLY A 2 -19.81 1.01 2.87
CA GLY A 2 -18.41 0.64 2.58
C GLY A 2 -17.37 1.67 3.01
N GLY A 3 -17.72 2.56 3.94
CA GLY A 3 -16.88 3.68 4.36
C GLY A 3 -15.66 3.22 5.16
N SER A 4 -14.50 3.82 4.87
CA SER A 4 -13.24 3.57 5.58
C SER A 4 -12.37 4.82 5.54
N LYS A 5 -11.52 5.02 6.55
CA LYS A 5 -10.47 6.07 6.52
C LYS A 5 -9.55 5.96 5.30
N ALA A 6 -9.43 4.76 4.71
CA ALA A 6 -8.68 4.56 3.46
C ALA A 6 -9.35 5.26 2.27
N ILE A 7 -10.69 5.31 2.21
CA ILE A 7 -11.44 5.97 1.13
C ILE A 7 -11.22 7.49 1.17
N GLU A 8 -11.09 8.06 2.37
CA GLU A 8 -10.78 9.49 2.53
C GLU A 8 -9.44 9.90 1.90
N ARG A 9 -8.54 8.94 1.64
CA ARG A 9 -7.27 9.20 0.95
C ARG A 9 -7.44 9.37 -0.56
N ILE A 10 -8.53 8.91 -1.16
CA ILE A 10 -8.74 9.01 -2.61
C ILE A 10 -8.66 10.46 -3.10
N PRO A 11 -9.47 11.41 -2.58
CA PRO A 11 -9.41 12.80 -3.02
C PRO A 11 -8.15 13.55 -2.55
N ARG A 12 -7.49 13.08 -1.49
CA ARG A 12 -6.33 13.77 -0.87
C ARG A 12 -4.97 13.33 -1.44
N ALA A 13 -4.86 12.08 -1.87
CA ALA A 13 -3.60 11.47 -2.31
C ALA A 13 -3.70 10.90 -3.73
N LEU A 14 -4.66 10.01 -4.00
CA LEU A 14 -4.71 9.28 -5.27
C LEU A 14 -5.04 10.18 -6.47
N ILE A 15 -6.13 10.97 -6.36
CA ILE A 15 -6.57 11.90 -7.41
C ILE A 15 -5.50 12.98 -7.67
N PRO A 16 -4.99 13.71 -6.66
CA PRO A 16 -3.97 14.74 -6.87
C PRO A 16 -2.56 14.18 -7.06
N ARG A 17 -2.36 12.86 -7.02
CA ARG A 17 -1.04 12.20 -7.13
C ARG A 17 -0.05 12.65 -6.04
N ASN A 18 -0.55 12.98 -4.86
CA ASN A 18 0.23 13.42 -3.72
C ASN A 18 0.53 12.25 -2.77
N PHE A 19 1.75 11.73 -2.83
CA PHE A 19 2.23 10.63 -1.98
C PHE A 19 3.26 11.07 -0.94
N GLU A 20 3.21 12.36 -0.56
CA GLU A 20 4.05 12.89 0.51
C GLU A 20 3.89 12.03 1.79
N PRO A 21 4.98 11.81 2.55
CA PRO A 21 5.00 10.79 3.59
C PRO A 21 4.04 11.11 4.75
N GLY A 22 2.88 10.44 4.79
CA GLY A 22 2.00 10.39 5.96
C GLY A 22 2.29 9.17 6.81
N PHE A 23 2.10 7.98 6.22
CA PHE A 23 2.55 6.71 6.78
C PHE A 23 3.34 5.94 5.72
N LYS A 24 4.64 5.73 5.97
CA LYS A 24 5.57 5.21 4.97
C LYS A 24 5.29 3.76 4.60
N VAL A 25 5.46 3.41 3.32
CA VAL A 25 5.43 2.02 2.83
C VAL A 25 6.37 1.12 3.64
N ALA A 26 7.59 1.58 3.93
CA ALA A 26 8.57 0.81 4.71
C ALA A 26 8.07 0.48 6.13
N LEU A 27 7.35 1.41 6.76
CA LEU A 27 6.77 1.21 8.09
C LEU A 27 5.61 0.22 8.03
N MET A 28 4.70 0.37 7.06
CA MET A 28 3.60 -0.58 6.88
C MET A 28 4.09 -2.00 6.59
N ASN A 29 5.13 -2.15 5.77
CA ASN A 29 5.70 -3.47 5.49
C ASN A 29 6.25 -4.14 6.77
N LYS A 30 6.94 -3.37 7.62
CA LYS A 30 7.46 -3.84 8.91
C LYS A 30 6.33 -4.24 9.87
N ASP A 31 5.26 -3.46 9.94
CA ASP A 31 4.11 -3.77 10.78
C ASP A 31 3.40 -5.04 10.31
N LEU A 32 3.27 -5.24 8.99
CA LEU A 32 2.71 -6.47 8.41
C LEU A 32 3.60 -7.69 8.67
N GLU A 33 4.93 -7.54 8.64
CA GLU A 33 5.86 -8.62 8.97
C GLU A 33 5.72 -9.05 10.44
N THR A 34 5.58 -8.08 11.34
CA THR A 34 5.30 -8.35 12.76
C THR A 34 3.95 -9.07 12.92
N PHE A 35 2.92 -8.58 12.24
CA PHE A 35 1.58 -9.20 12.25
C PHE A 35 1.60 -10.64 11.72
N HIS A 36 2.31 -10.92 10.63
CA HIS A 36 2.41 -12.28 10.07
C HIS A 36 3.18 -13.22 10.98
N THR A 37 4.20 -12.73 11.68
CA THR A 37 4.93 -13.52 12.69
C THR A 37 3.97 -14.00 13.77
N ILE A 38 3.16 -13.08 14.33
CA ILE A 38 2.15 -13.42 15.35
C ILE A 38 1.09 -14.38 14.79
N ALA A 39 0.59 -14.13 13.57
CA ALA A 39 -0.40 -14.99 12.94
C ALA A 39 0.12 -16.43 12.75
N LYS A 40 1.40 -16.58 12.40
CA LYS A 40 2.06 -17.87 12.27
C LYS A 40 2.18 -18.59 13.61
N GLU A 41 2.58 -17.90 14.67
CA GLU A 41 2.65 -18.46 16.03
C GLU A 41 1.28 -18.97 16.51
N LEU A 42 0.21 -18.25 16.17
CA LEU A 42 -1.16 -18.60 16.53
C LEU A 42 -1.81 -19.62 15.57
N ASN A 43 -1.11 -20.05 14.51
CA ASN A 43 -1.64 -20.93 13.46
C ASN A 43 -2.94 -20.39 12.80
N VAL A 44 -3.02 -19.06 12.63
CA VAL A 44 -4.19 -18.40 12.03
C VAL A 44 -3.90 -18.01 10.58
N PRO A 45 -4.75 -18.38 9.61
CA PRO A 45 -4.58 -17.96 8.22
C PRO A 45 -4.94 -16.48 8.03
N VAL A 46 -4.07 -15.74 7.33
CA VAL A 46 -4.21 -14.29 7.11
C VAL A 46 -4.05 -13.89 5.62
N THR A 47 -4.74 -14.60 4.75
CA THR A 47 -4.59 -14.52 3.27
C THR A 47 -4.63 -13.11 2.70
N PHE A 48 -5.57 -12.27 3.13
CA PHE A 48 -5.67 -10.89 2.63
C PHE A 48 -4.51 -10.00 3.10
N SER A 49 -4.00 -10.25 4.32
CA SER A 49 -2.84 -9.53 4.84
C SER A 49 -1.57 -9.92 4.08
N ASN A 50 -1.41 -11.20 3.75
CA ASN A 50 -0.29 -11.67 2.91
C ASN A 50 -0.28 -10.96 1.55
N LEU A 51 -1.45 -10.89 0.90
CA LEU A 51 -1.59 -10.18 -0.37
C LEU A 51 -1.27 -8.68 -0.21
N ALA A 52 -1.76 -8.04 0.85
CA ALA A 52 -1.47 -6.64 1.13
C ALA A 52 0.04 -6.39 1.30
N GLN A 53 0.75 -7.28 2.01
CA GLN A 53 2.20 -7.15 2.20
C GLN A 53 2.98 -7.31 0.89
N HIS A 54 2.58 -8.22 -0.01
CA HIS A 54 3.22 -8.34 -1.33
C HIS A 54 3.18 -7.03 -2.12
N TYR A 55 2.08 -6.27 -2.02
CA TYR A 55 2.01 -4.95 -2.65
C TYR A 55 2.91 -3.91 -1.98
N GLN A 56 3.08 -3.95 -0.65
CA GLN A 56 4.05 -3.10 0.05
C GLN A 56 5.48 -3.46 -0.38
N GLN A 57 5.81 -4.75 -0.47
CA GLN A 57 7.12 -5.23 -0.93
C GLN A 57 7.39 -4.83 -2.39
N ALA A 58 6.39 -4.91 -3.26
CA ALA A 58 6.51 -4.45 -4.64
C ALA A 58 6.77 -2.93 -4.72
N ALA A 59 6.13 -2.14 -3.85
CA ALA A 59 6.40 -0.70 -3.75
C ALA A 59 7.81 -0.42 -3.20
N LEU A 60 8.28 -1.19 -2.21
CA LEU A 60 9.66 -1.10 -1.71
C LEU A 60 10.68 -1.41 -2.81
N ALA A 61 10.48 -2.50 -3.54
CA ALA A 61 11.35 -2.89 -4.66
C ALA A 61 11.39 -1.84 -5.77
N ALA A 62 10.30 -1.07 -5.94
CA ALA A 62 10.21 0.05 -6.86
C ALA A 62 10.83 1.36 -6.33
N GLY A 63 11.46 1.36 -5.16
CA GLY A 63 12.09 2.54 -4.55
C GLY A 63 11.11 3.50 -3.87
N LEU A 64 9.88 3.06 -3.58
CA LEU A 64 8.81 3.92 -3.03
C LEU A 64 8.68 3.83 -1.51
N GLY A 65 9.69 3.29 -0.82
CA GLY A 65 9.63 3.00 0.62
C GLY A 65 9.35 4.19 1.53
N GLU A 66 9.82 5.37 1.12
CA GLU A 66 9.66 6.61 1.87
C GLU A 66 8.34 7.33 1.59
N GLN A 67 7.58 6.92 0.59
CA GLN A 67 6.30 7.54 0.24
C GLN A 67 5.15 7.01 1.11
N ASP A 68 4.04 7.73 1.14
CA ASP A 68 2.83 7.24 1.81
C ASP A 68 2.37 5.90 1.22
N THR A 69 1.85 5.02 2.09
CA THR A 69 1.27 3.72 1.72
C THR A 69 0.28 3.75 0.56
N SER A 70 -0.41 4.87 0.33
CA SER A 70 -1.29 5.04 -0.84
C SER A 70 -0.56 4.95 -2.18
N VAL A 71 0.76 5.13 -2.23
CA VAL A 71 1.58 4.95 -3.43
C VAL A 71 1.52 3.54 -4.01
N VAL A 72 1.13 2.54 -3.20
CA VAL A 72 0.88 1.17 -3.67
C VAL A 72 -0.11 1.15 -4.85
N PHE A 73 -1.01 2.11 -4.93
CA PHE A 73 -1.89 2.28 -6.09
C PHE A 73 -1.13 2.34 -7.41
N THR A 74 0.06 2.95 -7.44
CA THR A 74 0.92 3.02 -8.64
C THR A 74 1.43 1.66 -9.11
N ILE A 75 1.60 0.71 -8.19
CA ILE A 75 1.95 -0.67 -8.53
C ILE A 75 0.77 -1.33 -9.24
N ILE A 76 -0.45 -1.10 -8.75
CA ILE A 76 -1.67 -1.61 -9.38
C ILE A 76 -1.87 -1.00 -10.77
N GLU A 77 -1.66 0.30 -10.93
CA GLU A 77 -1.70 0.98 -12.24
C GLU A 77 -0.75 0.32 -13.24
N ARG A 78 0.50 0.06 -12.82
CA ARG A 78 1.51 -0.61 -13.66
C ARG A 78 1.09 -2.02 -14.04
N LEU A 79 0.57 -2.80 -13.09
CA LEU A 79 0.09 -4.17 -13.34
C LEU A 79 -1.13 -4.20 -14.28
N ALA A 80 -1.98 -3.17 -14.23
CA ALA A 80 -3.11 -2.99 -15.13
C ALA A 80 -2.71 -2.48 -16.53
N GLY A 81 -1.42 -2.26 -16.80
CA GLY A 81 -0.95 -1.67 -18.06
C GLY A 81 -1.36 -0.21 -18.23
N MET A 82 -1.79 0.46 -17.16
CA MET A 82 -2.16 1.87 -17.20
C MET A 82 -0.92 2.76 -17.16
N LYS A 83 -0.93 3.79 -17.99
CA LYS A 83 0.05 4.88 -17.88
C LYS A 83 -0.39 5.82 -16.76
N PRO A 84 0.53 6.32 -15.92
CA PRO A 84 0.20 7.35 -14.96
C PRO A 84 -0.42 8.54 -15.71
N PRO A 85 -1.51 9.14 -15.19
CA PRO A 85 -2.13 10.28 -15.84
C PRO A 85 -1.11 11.40 -16.04
N SER A 86 -1.15 12.05 -17.21
CA SER A 86 -0.29 13.19 -17.49
C SER A 86 -0.54 14.30 -16.45
N PRO A 87 0.50 14.98 -15.93
CA PRO A 87 0.29 16.16 -15.12
C PRO A 87 -0.53 17.18 -15.94
N ARG A 88 -1.67 17.61 -15.41
CA ARG A 88 -2.45 18.72 -15.96
C ARG A 88 -1.87 20.04 -15.47
#